data_AF-A0A6I8UQS7-F1
#
_entry.id   AF-A0A6I8UQS7-F1
#
_cell.length_a   1.000
_cell.length_b   1.000
_cell.length_c   1.000
_cell.angle_alpha   90.00
_cell.angle_beta   90.00
_cell.angle_gamma   90.00
#
_symmetry.space_group_name_H-M   'P 1'
#
loop_
_entity.id
_entity.type
_entity.pdbx_description
1 polymer ?
#
loop_
_entity_poly.entity_id
_entity_poly.type
_entity_poly.pdbx_seq_one_letter_code
_entity_poly.pdbx_strand_id
1 'polypeptide(L)'
;MSIKPSISRMFRVSSIPGGAPGRTMSMFSSCEVCGDQSSGKHYGVSCCDGCSCFFKRSVRKGNHYACIAIKGNCIVDKARRNWCPFCRFQRCLAVGMNVAAVQDERGPRNQQATAVYRYSRRSMPSPRLPQTVVAAAGGGQALHFQILAQILVTCLRQAMANEQFSSLERPQQDAILQVVWSEIFILRASHWSLDISAMIDGCGNDQLKRLIYEAQQLRADVLELNFLETLILCRKELALSAEYAIILGTHSNGALMSLARYTLHQSNYLRFGQLLLGLRQLCLRRFDCALSCMFRTVVRDILKTL
;
A
#
# COMPACT_ATOMS: atom_id res chain seq x y z
N MET A 1 -26.83 45.11 -42.77
CA MET A 1 -25.84 45.77 -43.65
C MET A 1 -24.48 45.67 -43.00
N SER A 2 -23.53 45.14 -43.76
CA SER A 2 -22.13 44.91 -43.43
C SER A 2 -21.41 46.15 -42.91
N ILE A 3 -20.27 45.94 -42.22
CA ILE A 3 -18.94 46.40 -42.65
C ILE A 3 -17.89 45.81 -41.69
N LYS A 4 -17.00 44.96 -42.24
CA LYS A 4 -15.60 44.80 -41.79
C LYS A 4 -14.75 45.80 -42.59
N PRO A 5 -13.58 46.20 -42.08
CA PRO A 5 -12.32 45.77 -42.72
C PRO A 5 -11.23 45.43 -41.66
N SER A 6 -10.39 44.39 -41.78
CA SER A 6 -9.36 44.03 -42.78
C SER A 6 -8.01 44.71 -42.57
N ILE A 7 -6.94 43.88 -42.48
CA ILE A 7 -5.55 44.00 -42.98
C ILE A 7 -4.52 43.47 -41.95
N SER A 8 -3.43 42.75 -42.25
CA SER A 8 -2.99 41.80 -43.29
C SER A 8 -1.49 41.50 -43.01
N ARG A 9 -1.05 40.23 -43.15
CA ARG A 9 0.22 39.72 -43.75
C ARG A 9 0.55 38.33 -43.17
N MET A 10 0.43 37.21 -43.92
CA MET A 10 1.35 36.63 -44.94
C MET A 10 2.80 36.55 -44.44
N PHE A 11 3.40 35.35 -44.32
CA PHE A 11 4.08 34.54 -45.35
C PHE A 11 4.46 33.17 -44.71
N ARG A 12 4.64 32.00 -45.34
CA ARG A 12 4.63 31.48 -46.72
C ARG A 12 4.61 29.95 -46.61
N VAL A 13 3.98 29.28 -47.57
CA VAL A 13 4.02 27.81 -47.78
C VAL A 13 5.32 27.43 -48.51
N SER A 14 5.84 26.23 -48.26
CA SER A 14 6.76 25.52 -49.15
C SER A 14 6.54 24.02 -49.02
N SER A 15 6.41 23.32 -50.16
CA SER A 15 6.03 21.91 -50.28
C SER A 15 7.05 21.12 -51.12
N ILE A 16 7.51 19.96 -50.60
CA ILE A 16 7.68 18.60 -51.24
C ILE A 16 8.87 18.44 -52.26
N PRO A 17 9.60 17.28 -52.46
CA PRO A 17 9.19 15.84 -52.35
C PRO A 17 10.15 14.77 -51.74
N GLY A 18 9.57 13.63 -51.35
CA GLY A 18 9.97 12.27 -51.82
C GLY A 18 11.04 11.46 -51.06
N GLY A 19 10.61 10.40 -50.35
CA GLY A 19 11.47 9.29 -49.89
C GLY A 19 10.68 8.20 -49.14
N ALA A 20 10.77 6.94 -49.58
CA ALA A 20 9.91 5.80 -49.20
C ALA A 20 10.35 5.09 -47.86
N PRO A 21 9.72 3.96 -47.45
CA PRO A 21 9.12 3.78 -46.14
C PRO A 21 10.09 3.19 -45.10
N GLY A 22 10.48 4.00 -44.11
CA GLY A 22 11.22 3.57 -42.94
C GLY A 22 10.33 3.58 -41.70
N ARG A 23 9.94 2.38 -41.25
CA ARG A 23 9.35 2.03 -39.94
C ARG A 23 8.91 3.23 -39.09
N THR A 24 7.59 3.45 -39.01
CA THR A 24 6.95 4.32 -38.03
C THR A 24 7.59 4.14 -36.66
N MET A 25 8.40 5.12 -36.26
CA MET A 25 8.78 5.32 -34.86
C MET A 25 7.48 5.40 -34.08
N SER A 26 7.20 4.39 -33.28
CA SER A 26 6.02 4.40 -32.42
C SER A 26 6.12 5.65 -31.55
N MET A 27 5.23 6.62 -31.78
CA MET A 27 4.91 7.64 -30.80
C MET A 27 4.50 6.89 -29.54
N PHE A 28 5.43 6.71 -28.60
CA PHE A 28 5.14 6.10 -27.31
C PHE A 28 4.23 7.08 -26.58
N SER A 29 2.92 6.91 -26.75
CA SER A 29 1.92 7.66 -25.99
C SER A 29 2.18 7.46 -24.50
N SER A 30 1.98 8.50 -23.69
CA SER A 30 2.06 8.39 -22.24
C SER A 30 0.78 7.76 -21.69
N CYS A 31 0.90 7.04 -20.57
CA CYS A 31 -0.22 6.48 -19.85
C CYS A 31 -1.07 7.61 -19.26
N GLU A 32 -2.33 7.71 -19.66
CA GLU A 32 -3.22 8.81 -19.25
C GLU A 32 -3.53 8.80 -17.74
N VAL A 33 -3.30 7.66 -17.06
CA VAL A 33 -3.49 7.52 -15.61
C VAL A 33 -2.30 8.00 -14.79
N CYS A 34 -1.07 7.66 -15.19
CA CYS A 34 0.13 7.85 -14.34
C CYS A 34 1.36 8.41 -15.06
N GLY A 35 1.27 8.72 -16.35
CA GLY A 35 2.35 9.29 -17.16
C GLY A 35 3.47 8.32 -17.55
N ASP A 36 3.45 7.06 -17.09
CA ASP A 36 4.43 6.03 -17.51
C ASP A 36 4.29 5.69 -19.00
N GLN A 37 5.26 4.98 -19.57
CA GLN A 37 5.22 4.55 -20.97
C GLN A 37 4.00 3.65 -21.22
N SER A 38 3.14 4.05 -22.18
CA SER A 38 1.97 3.25 -22.55
C SER A 38 2.40 2.01 -23.32
N SER A 39 1.75 0.89 -23.04
CA SER A 39 1.85 -0.34 -23.86
C SER A 39 0.77 -0.40 -24.95
N GLY A 40 -0.09 0.61 -25.04
CA GLY A 40 -1.18 0.71 -26.01
C GLY A 40 -2.52 1.03 -25.35
N LYS A 41 -3.61 0.82 -26.10
CA LYS A 41 -4.96 1.01 -25.58
C LYS A 41 -5.43 -0.21 -24.78
N HIS A 42 -5.81 0.00 -23.53
CA HIS A 42 -6.45 -1.00 -22.67
C HIS A 42 -7.73 -0.42 -22.09
N TYR A 43 -8.83 -1.18 -22.17
CA TYR A 43 -10.16 -0.74 -21.72
C TYR A 43 -10.59 0.63 -22.29
N GLY A 44 -10.17 0.93 -23.53
CA GLY A 44 -10.52 2.17 -24.24
C GLY A 44 -9.52 3.33 -24.12
N VAL A 45 -8.56 3.27 -23.20
CA VAL A 45 -7.64 4.38 -22.87
C VAL A 45 -6.18 3.99 -23.11
N SER A 46 -5.32 4.94 -23.51
CA SER A 46 -3.88 4.66 -23.60
C SER A 46 -3.28 4.54 -22.20
N CYS A 47 -2.78 3.35 -21.85
CA CYS A 47 -2.23 3.13 -20.51
C CYS A 47 -1.08 2.11 -20.48
N CYS A 48 -0.28 2.18 -19.43
CA CYS A 48 0.77 1.20 -19.16
C CYS A 48 0.19 -0.12 -18.61
N ASP A 49 0.96 -1.20 -18.71
CA ASP A 49 0.57 -2.53 -18.19
C ASP A 49 0.20 -2.52 -16.71
N GLY A 50 0.88 -1.67 -15.92
CA GLY A 50 0.61 -1.52 -14.50
C GLY A 50 -0.80 -0.99 -14.22
N CYS A 51 -1.27 0.01 -14.98
CA CYS A 51 -2.61 0.57 -14.81
C CYS A 51 -3.69 -0.31 -15.43
N SER A 52 -3.38 -0.98 -16.56
CA SER A 52 -4.26 -2.00 -17.15
C SER A 52 -4.53 -3.16 -16.18
N CYS A 53 -3.48 -3.74 -15.61
CA CYS A 53 -3.61 -4.83 -14.64
C CYS A 53 -4.31 -4.39 -13.34
N PHE A 54 -4.01 -3.17 -12.88
CA PHE A 54 -4.68 -2.61 -11.71
C PHE A 54 -6.19 -2.48 -11.94
N PHE A 55 -6.60 -1.82 -13.02
CA PHE A 55 -8.01 -1.61 -13.35
C PHE A 55 -8.79 -2.93 -13.45
N LYS A 56 -8.24 -3.91 -14.18
CA LYS A 56 -8.83 -5.26 -14.30
C LYS A 56 -9.11 -5.89 -12.93
N ARG A 57 -8.12 -5.85 -12.02
CA ARG A 57 -8.25 -6.45 -10.68
C ARG A 57 -9.24 -5.70 -9.82
N SER A 58 -9.27 -4.36 -9.91
CA SER A 58 -10.20 -3.52 -9.16
C SER A 58 -11.64 -3.80 -9.54
N VAL A 59 -11.92 -3.93 -10.84
CA VAL A 59 -13.26 -4.26 -11.37
C VAL A 59 -13.68 -5.68 -10.99
N ARG A 60 -12.84 -6.69 -11.29
CA ARG A 60 -13.19 -8.10 -11.03
C ARG A 60 -13.48 -8.41 -9.56
N LYS A 61 -12.70 -7.82 -8.65
CA LYS A 61 -12.85 -8.06 -7.22
C LYS A 61 -13.93 -7.18 -6.58
N GLY A 62 -14.50 -6.22 -7.32
CA GLY A 62 -15.40 -5.22 -6.74
C GLY A 62 -14.73 -4.44 -5.60
N ASN A 63 -13.46 -4.07 -5.76
CA ASN A 63 -12.70 -3.45 -4.67
C ASN A 63 -13.21 -2.04 -4.39
N HIS A 64 -13.62 -1.81 -3.14
CA HIS A 64 -13.96 -0.48 -2.63
C HIS A 64 -12.73 0.08 -1.90
N TYR A 65 -12.07 1.05 -2.51
CA TYR A 65 -10.90 1.70 -1.93
C TYR A 65 -11.32 2.93 -1.11
N ALA A 66 -10.53 3.27 -0.08
CA ALA A 66 -10.60 4.55 0.61
C ALA A 66 -9.34 5.38 0.33
N CYS A 67 -9.47 6.71 0.26
CA CYS A 67 -8.32 7.58 0.04
C CYS A 67 -7.41 7.59 1.27
N ILE A 68 -6.11 7.36 1.08
CA ILE A 68 -5.13 7.43 2.18
C ILE A 68 -5.07 8.84 2.78
N ALA A 69 -5.15 9.88 1.94
CA ALA A 69 -5.14 11.27 2.39
C ALA A 69 -6.52 11.79 2.77
N ILE A 70 -7.58 10.97 2.71
CA ILE A 70 -9.01 11.29 2.90
C ILE A 70 -9.58 12.27 1.85
N LYS A 71 -8.81 13.29 1.44
CA LYS A 71 -9.19 14.36 0.50
C LYS A 71 -9.46 13.89 -0.94
N GLY A 72 -9.13 12.66 -1.29
CA GLY A 72 -9.39 12.10 -2.62
C GLY A 72 -8.51 12.63 -3.77
N ASN A 73 -7.45 13.38 -3.47
CA ASN A 73 -6.65 14.10 -4.47
C ASN A 73 -5.15 13.72 -4.48
N CYS A 74 -4.80 12.50 -4.08
CA CYS A 74 -3.40 12.03 -4.12
C CYS A 74 -2.84 12.04 -5.54
N ILE A 75 -1.58 12.43 -5.69
CA ILE A 75 -0.90 12.47 -6.98
C ILE A 75 -0.70 11.03 -7.51
N VAL A 76 -1.11 10.80 -8.76
CA VAL A 76 -0.95 9.52 -9.46
C VAL A 76 0.07 9.69 -10.57
N ASP A 77 1.32 9.33 -10.30
CA ASP A 77 2.43 9.32 -11.26
C ASP A 77 3.13 7.94 -11.27
N LYS A 78 4.13 7.74 -12.14
CA LYS A 78 4.85 6.44 -12.23
C LYS A 78 5.39 5.95 -10.89
N ALA A 79 5.92 6.84 -10.06
CA ALA A 79 6.56 6.50 -8.80
C ALA A 79 5.53 6.24 -7.67
N ARG A 80 4.42 6.98 -7.67
CA ARG A 80 3.46 7.05 -6.56
C ARG A 80 2.07 6.52 -6.90
N ARG A 81 1.84 6.03 -8.12
CA ARG A 81 0.55 5.42 -8.53
C ARG A 81 0.11 4.28 -7.62
N ASN A 82 1.04 3.60 -6.95
CA ASN A 82 0.72 2.53 -6.02
C ASN A 82 0.42 3.02 -4.60
N TRP A 83 0.71 4.29 -4.27
CA TRP A 83 0.51 4.82 -2.92
C TRP A 83 -0.97 4.89 -2.56
N CYS A 84 -1.83 5.47 -3.40
CA CYS A 84 -3.26 5.58 -3.11
C CYS A 84 -4.10 4.83 -4.16
N PRO A 85 -4.49 3.56 -3.89
CA PRO A 85 -5.34 2.77 -4.79
C PRO A 85 -6.67 3.45 -5.10
N PHE A 86 -7.25 4.16 -4.12
CA PHE A 86 -8.47 4.94 -4.33
C PHE A 86 -8.28 6.01 -5.41
N CYS A 87 -7.32 6.92 -5.23
CA CYS A 87 -7.09 8.00 -6.21
C CYS A 87 -6.64 7.45 -7.56
N ARG A 88 -5.88 6.34 -7.58
CA ARG A 88 -5.52 5.66 -8.83
C ARG A 88 -6.74 5.10 -9.55
N PHE A 89 -7.65 4.43 -8.84
CA PHE A 89 -8.85 3.87 -9.44
C PHE A 89 -9.83 4.94 -9.88
N GLN A 90 -10.03 5.99 -9.06
CA GLN A 90 -10.78 7.17 -9.45
C GLN A 90 -10.19 7.83 -10.70
N ARG A 91 -8.86 7.92 -10.80
CA ARG A 91 -8.19 8.43 -12.00
C ARG A 91 -8.42 7.53 -13.22
N CYS A 92 -8.37 6.20 -13.07
CA CYS A 92 -8.71 5.25 -14.15
C CYS A 92 -10.13 5.50 -14.69
N LEU A 93 -11.12 5.69 -13.81
CA LEU A 93 -12.49 6.00 -14.19
C LEU A 93 -12.59 7.38 -14.84
N ALA A 94 -11.91 8.38 -14.28
CA ALA A 94 -11.93 9.76 -14.78
C ALA A 94 -11.33 9.90 -16.19
N VAL A 95 -10.34 9.09 -16.56
CA VAL A 95 -9.79 9.05 -17.92
C VAL A 95 -10.62 8.18 -18.88
N GLY A 96 -11.70 7.57 -18.41
CA GLY A 96 -12.65 6.82 -19.25
C GLY A 96 -12.32 5.34 -19.45
N MET A 97 -11.59 4.69 -18.53
CA MET A 97 -11.42 3.24 -18.62
C MET A 97 -12.76 2.52 -18.49
N ASN A 98 -13.10 1.69 -19.49
CA ASN A 98 -14.40 1.03 -19.58
C ASN A 98 -14.49 -0.22 -18.69
N VAL A 99 -15.29 -0.14 -17.63
CA VAL A 99 -15.56 -1.24 -16.69
C VAL A 99 -16.22 -2.43 -17.40
N ALA A 100 -17.13 -2.20 -18.35
CA ALA A 100 -17.83 -3.25 -19.07
C ALA A 100 -16.92 -4.05 -20.03
N ALA A 101 -15.73 -3.54 -20.36
CA ALA A 101 -14.76 -4.27 -21.17
C ALA A 101 -13.97 -5.33 -20.36
N VAL A 102 -14.14 -5.38 -19.04
CA VAL A 102 -13.50 -6.38 -18.17
C VAL A 102 -14.32 -7.67 -18.20
N GLN A 103 -13.83 -8.68 -18.90
CA GLN A 103 -14.45 -10.00 -18.94
C GLN A 103 -14.23 -10.78 -17.62
N ASP A 104 -15.24 -11.58 -17.25
CA ASP A 104 -15.17 -12.55 -16.14
C ASP A 104 -14.09 -13.63 -16.38
N GLU A 105 -13.68 -14.29 -15.29
CA GLU A 105 -12.62 -15.30 -15.30
C GLU A 105 -12.90 -16.40 -16.36
N ARG A 106 -11.89 -16.71 -17.18
CA ARG A 106 -11.91 -17.94 -17.97
C ARG A 106 -11.63 -19.07 -17.00
N GLY A 107 -12.58 -20.00 -16.85
CA GLY A 107 -12.43 -21.17 -15.99
C GLY A 107 -11.14 -21.95 -16.26
N PRO A 108 -10.65 -22.75 -15.28
CA PRO A 108 -9.40 -23.48 -15.41
C PRO A 108 -9.45 -24.38 -16.65
N ARG A 109 -8.43 -24.27 -17.52
CA ARG A 109 -8.25 -25.18 -18.67
C ARG A 109 -8.07 -26.59 -18.13
N ASN A 110 -9.06 -27.45 -18.35
CA ASN A 110 -8.98 -28.88 -18.13
C ASN A 110 -7.83 -29.46 -18.96
N GLN A 111 -6.75 -29.91 -18.32
CA GLN A 111 -5.76 -30.78 -18.94
C GLN A 111 -5.77 -32.10 -18.18
N GLN A 112 -6.70 -32.98 -18.56
CA GLN A 112 -6.59 -34.41 -18.33
C GLN A 112 -5.83 -35.02 -19.51
N ALA A 113 -4.64 -35.57 -19.25
CA ALA A 113 -4.15 -36.78 -19.93
C ALA A 113 -2.87 -37.32 -19.25
N THR A 114 -3.06 -38.47 -18.60
CA THR A 114 -2.16 -39.63 -18.49
C THR A 114 -0.82 -39.50 -17.76
N ALA A 115 -0.79 -40.12 -16.57
CA ALA A 115 0.41 -40.64 -15.93
C ALA A 115 0.78 -42.00 -16.51
N VAL A 116 2.04 -42.20 -16.93
CA VAL A 116 2.68 -43.52 -16.87
C VAL A 116 4.23 -43.41 -16.77
N TYR A 117 4.80 -44.22 -15.87
CA TYR A 117 6.19 -44.71 -15.76
C TYR A 117 7.33 -43.90 -15.06
N ARG A 118 7.55 -44.30 -13.79
CA ARG A 118 8.79 -44.82 -13.15
C ARG A 118 10.11 -44.00 -13.14
N TYR A 119 10.45 -43.56 -11.92
CA TYR A 119 11.70 -43.70 -11.14
C TYR A 119 13.10 -43.80 -11.83
N SER A 120 14.00 -42.99 -11.26
CA SER A 120 15.48 -43.11 -11.15
C SER A 120 16.41 -42.45 -12.17
N ARG A 121 17.07 -41.39 -11.68
CA ARG A 121 18.45 -40.92 -11.88
C ARG A 121 19.11 -41.14 -13.26
N ARG A 122 19.38 -40.04 -13.95
CA ARG A 122 20.74 -39.58 -14.33
C ARG A 122 20.67 -38.15 -14.87
N SER A 123 21.37 -37.24 -14.21
CA SER A 123 21.51 -35.84 -14.58
C SER A 123 22.80 -35.63 -15.39
N MET A 124 22.67 -35.13 -16.63
CA MET A 124 23.70 -34.37 -17.36
C MET A 124 23.04 -33.55 -18.50
N PRO A 125 23.69 -32.50 -19.04
CA PRO A 125 23.29 -31.13 -18.76
C PRO A 125 22.72 -30.38 -19.98
N SER A 126 21.85 -29.41 -19.69
CA SER A 126 21.37 -28.41 -20.65
C SER A 126 22.38 -27.24 -20.78
N PRO A 127 22.43 -26.53 -21.93
CA PRO A 127 23.50 -25.58 -22.27
C PRO A 127 23.57 -24.39 -21.30
N ARG A 128 24.81 -24.06 -20.90
CA ARG A 128 25.13 -22.87 -20.11
C ARG A 128 24.85 -21.61 -20.94
N LEU A 129 23.86 -20.83 -20.51
CA LEU A 129 23.91 -19.38 -20.68
C LEU A 129 24.99 -18.84 -19.71
N PRO A 130 25.76 -17.81 -20.08
CA PRO A 130 26.84 -17.32 -19.25
C PRO A 130 26.29 -16.78 -17.93
N GLN A 131 26.54 -17.52 -16.84
CA GLN A 131 26.47 -16.99 -15.50
C GLN A 131 27.61 -15.98 -15.36
N THR A 132 27.29 -14.70 -15.52
CA THR A 132 27.98 -13.69 -14.73
C THR A 132 27.62 -13.97 -13.27
N VAL A 133 28.53 -14.65 -12.59
CA VAL A 133 28.57 -14.74 -11.13
C VAL A 133 28.77 -13.33 -10.59
N VAL A 134 27.66 -12.61 -10.42
CA VAL A 134 27.65 -11.44 -9.54
C VAL A 134 27.49 -11.99 -8.14
N ALA A 135 28.61 -12.13 -7.44
CA ALA A 135 28.62 -12.21 -6.00
C ALA A 135 27.99 -10.91 -5.46
N ALA A 136 26.68 -10.91 -5.24
CA ALA A 136 25.97 -9.81 -4.58
C ALA A 136 25.84 -10.12 -3.09
N ALA A 137 26.97 -10.03 -2.38
CA ALA A 137 26.96 -9.86 -0.94
C ALA A 137 26.32 -8.49 -0.61
N GLY A 138 25.27 -8.47 0.23
CA GLY A 138 24.87 -7.30 1.03
C GLY A 138 23.75 -6.38 0.50
N GLY A 139 23.38 -6.37 -0.78
CA GLY A 139 22.47 -5.35 -1.33
C GLY A 139 20.96 -5.55 -1.07
N GLY A 140 20.46 -6.79 -1.14
CA GLY A 140 19.02 -7.08 -1.07
C GLY A 140 18.41 -6.89 0.33
N GLN A 141 19.13 -7.29 1.38
CA GLN A 141 18.69 -7.12 2.76
C GLN A 141 18.64 -5.65 3.17
N ALA A 142 19.60 -4.85 2.69
CA ALA A 142 19.61 -3.40 2.93
C ALA A 142 18.39 -2.71 2.30
N LEU A 143 18.00 -3.11 1.08
CA LEU A 143 16.80 -2.58 0.43
C LEU A 143 15.51 -3.00 1.17
N HIS A 144 15.39 -4.26 1.60
CA HIS A 144 14.22 -4.73 2.35
C HIS A 144 14.07 -3.97 3.67
N PHE A 145 15.19 -3.77 4.38
CA PHE A 145 15.22 -2.98 5.60
C PHE A 145 14.81 -1.52 5.37
N GLN A 146 15.30 -0.88 4.30
CA GLN A 146 14.91 0.48 3.93
C GLN A 146 13.40 0.62 3.69
N ILE A 147 12.79 -0.35 2.99
CA ILE A 147 11.34 -0.29 2.75
C ILE A 147 10.56 -0.54 4.05
N LEU A 148 10.99 -1.46 4.91
CA LEU A 148 10.37 -1.66 6.23
C LEU A 148 10.49 -0.41 7.12
N ALA A 149 11.65 0.26 7.10
CA ALA A 149 11.84 1.55 7.77
C ALA A 149 10.89 2.62 7.20
N GLN A 150 10.70 2.67 5.89
CA GLN A 150 9.77 3.60 5.25
C GLN A 150 8.31 3.30 5.64
N ILE A 151 7.93 2.02 5.74
CA ILE A 151 6.61 1.61 6.24
C ILE A 151 6.45 2.08 7.69
N LEU A 152 7.45 1.87 8.54
CA LEU A 152 7.45 2.33 9.92
C LEU A 152 7.28 3.85 10.03
N VAL A 153 8.05 4.64 9.26
CA VAL A 153 7.90 6.11 9.18
C VAL A 153 6.47 6.48 8.78
N THR A 154 5.91 5.78 7.79
CA THR A 154 4.55 6.05 7.31
C THR A 154 3.52 5.76 8.41
N CYS A 155 3.67 4.64 9.12
CA CYS A 155 2.80 4.26 10.23
C CYS A 155 2.87 5.28 11.38
N LEU A 156 4.06 5.75 11.74
CA LEU A 156 4.24 6.75 12.79
C LEU A 156 3.66 8.11 12.40
N ARG A 157 3.88 8.57 11.16
CA ARG A 157 3.25 9.79 10.64
C ARG A 157 1.73 9.70 10.65
N GLN A 158 1.19 8.53 10.28
CA GLN A 158 -0.26 8.31 10.31
C GLN A 158 -0.80 8.31 11.73
N ALA A 159 -0.10 7.67 12.68
CA ALA A 159 -0.46 7.70 14.09
C ALA A 159 -0.49 9.13 14.64
N MET A 160 0.48 9.98 14.28
CA MET A 160 0.50 11.40 14.66
C MET A 160 -0.65 12.22 14.04
N ALA A 161 -1.20 11.76 12.92
CA ALA A 161 -2.36 12.36 12.26
C ALA A 161 -3.70 11.77 12.72
N ASN A 162 -3.69 10.83 13.68
CA ASN A 162 -4.92 10.30 14.28
C ASN A 162 -5.67 11.44 14.99
N GLU A 163 -6.96 11.62 14.70
CA GLU A 163 -7.76 12.76 15.14
C GLU A 163 -7.66 13.01 16.65
N GLN A 164 -7.87 11.96 17.46
CA GLN A 164 -7.85 12.06 18.92
C GLN A 164 -6.43 12.21 19.49
N PHE A 165 -5.44 11.59 18.84
CA PHE A 165 -4.04 11.66 19.28
C PHE A 165 -3.39 13.00 18.94
N SER A 166 -3.74 13.58 17.79
CA SER A 166 -3.21 14.85 17.29
C SER A 166 -3.54 16.04 18.20
N SER A 167 -4.56 15.91 19.06
CA SER A 167 -4.95 16.94 20.03
C SER A 167 -4.01 17.04 21.24
N LEU A 168 -3.13 16.06 21.45
CA LEU A 168 -2.16 16.05 22.56
C LEU A 168 -0.94 16.89 22.22
N GLU A 169 -0.25 17.41 23.23
CA GLU A 169 1.02 18.11 23.01
C GLU A 169 2.15 17.15 22.58
N ARG A 170 3.13 17.70 21.85
CA ARG A 170 4.28 16.93 21.33
C ARG A 170 5.02 16.09 22.37
N PRO A 171 5.34 16.60 23.59
CA PRO A 171 6.05 15.79 24.59
C PRO A 171 5.26 14.53 24.98
N GLN A 172 3.93 14.64 25.09
CA GLN A 172 3.05 13.51 25.39
C GLN A 172 2.94 12.55 24.20
N GLN A 173 2.85 13.07 22.98
CA GLN A 173 2.83 12.25 21.75
C GLN A 173 4.12 11.43 21.63
N ASP A 174 5.28 12.06 21.81
CA ASP A 174 6.59 11.42 21.70
C ASP A 174 6.77 10.34 22.76
N ALA A 175 6.38 10.62 24.01
CA ALA A 175 6.43 9.65 25.10
C ALA A 175 5.60 8.39 24.80
N ILE A 176 4.39 8.56 24.26
CA ILE A 176 3.54 7.44 23.86
C ILE A 176 4.18 6.66 22.70
N LEU A 177 4.58 7.34 21.62
CA LEU A 177 5.12 6.67 20.43
C LEU A 177 6.42 5.91 20.73
N GLN A 178 7.25 6.39 21.65
CA GLN A 178 8.45 5.66 22.09
C GLN A 178 8.13 4.29 22.71
N VAL A 179 6.95 4.12 23.31
CA VAL A 179 6.51 2.86 23.90
C VAL A 179 5.77 2.01 22.87
N VAL A 180 4.84 2.62 22.12
CA VAL A 180 3.83 1.87 21.34
C VAL A 180 4.16 1.68 19.87
N TRP A 181 5.26 2.26 19.36
CA TRP A 181 5.60 2.23 17.93
C TRP A 181 5.59 0.82 17.32
N SER A 182 6.04 -0.18 18.08
CA SER A 182 6.14 -1.57 17.61
C SER A 182 4.77 -2.20 17.42
N GLU A 183 3.82 -1.90 18.32
CA GLU A 183 2.44 -2.34 18.23
C GLU A 183 1.74 -1.69 17.02
N ILE A 184 1.92 -0.38 16.84
CA ILE A 184 1.40 0.37 15.69
C ILE A 184 1.96 -0.20 14.38
N PHE A 185 3.27 -0.41 14.34
CA PHE A 185 3.94 -0.97 13.18
C PHE A 185 3.36 -2.35 12.82
N ILE A 186 3.24 -3.28 13.79
CA ILE A 186 2.74 -4.63 13.49
C ILE A 186 1.27 -4.58 13.08
N LEU A 187 0.43 -3.79 13.76
CA LEU A 187 -0.99 -3.67 13.41
C LEU A 187 -1.16 -3.19 11.96
N ARG A 188 -0.42 -2.15 11.56
CA ARG A 188 -0.52 -1.56 10.22
C ARG A 188 0.21 -2.38 9.15
N ALA A 189 1.39 -2.91 9.45
CA ALA A 189 2.17 -3.73 8.52
C ALA A 189 1.46 -5.05 8.19
N SER A 190 0.81 -5.69 9.17
CA SER A 190 0.03 -6.93 8.94
C SER A 190 -1.19 -6.75 8.05
N HIS A 191 -1.70 -5.53 7.92
CA HIS A 191 -2.81 -5.19 7.04
C HIS A 191 -2.37 -4.27 5.90
N TRP A 192 -1.07 -4.29 5.57
CA TRP A 192 -0.55 -3.49 4.48
C TRP A 192 -1.10 -3.96 3.14
N SER A 193 -1.38 -3.01 2.25
CA SER A 193 -2.01 -3.31 0.94
C SER A 193 -1.11 -4.09 -0.03
N LEU A 194 0.19 -4.17 0.26
CA LEU A 194 1.17 -4.96 -0.49
C LEU A 194 1.61 -6.14 0.38
N ASP A 195 1.81 -7.29 -0.24
CA ASP A 195 2.39 -8.45 0.43
C ASP A 195 3.86 -8.15 0.80
N ILE A 196 4.10 -7.98 2.10
CA ILE A 196 5.43 -7.71 2.67
C ILE A 196 6.13 -8.97 3.16
N SER A 197 5.54 -10.17 2.97
CA SER A 197 6.06 -11.43 3.50
C SER A 197 7.48 -11.73 3.00
N ALA A 198 7.74 -11.53 1.71
CA ALA A 198 9.07 -11.74 1.12
C ALA A 198 10.13 -10.77 1.68
N MET A 199 9.72 -9.57 2.09
CA MET A 199 10.63 -8.59 2.67
C MET A 199 11.00 -8.97 4.10
N ILE A 200 10.01 -9.41 4.88
CA ILE A 200 10.21 -9.91 6.25
C ILE A 200 11.08 -11.17 6.23
N ASP A 201 10.84 -12.07 5.27
CA ASP A 201 11.64 -13.29 5.07
C ASP A 201 13.10 -12.93 4.74
N GLY A 202 13.32 -11.93 3.90
CA GLY A 202 14.66 -11.44 3.59
C GLY A 202 15.40 -10.82 4.77
N CYS A 203 14.70 -10.38 5.82
CA CYS A 203 15.31 -9.90 7.07
C CYS A 203 15.68 -11.02 8.04
N GLY A 204 15.34 -12.29 7.76
CA GLY A 204 15.72 -13.45 8.59
C GLY A 204 15.11 -13.46 9.99
N ASN A 205 13.99 -12.77 10.19
CA ASN A 205 13.37 -12.60 11.51
C ASN A 205 12.06 -13.38 11.64
N ASP A 206 12.17 -14.67 11.98
CA ASP A 206 11.02 -15.57 12.14
C ASP A 206 10.05 -15.15 13.24
N GLN A 207 10.52 -14.38 14.22
CA GLN A 207 9.65 -13.81 15.24
C GLN A 207 8.77 -12.72 14.64
N LEU A 208 9.33 -11.74 13.93
CA LEU A 208 8.57 -10.69 13.27
C LEU A 208 7.56 -11.25 12.27
N LYS A 209 7.96 -12.27 11.49
CA LYS A 209 7.07 -12.97 10.56
C LYS A 209 5.85 -13.56 11.26
N ARG A 210 6.05 -14.28 12.37
CA ARG A 210 4.95 -14.88 13.15
C ARG A 210 4.01 -13.81 13.70
N LEU A 211 4.55 -12.73 14.24
CA LEU A 211 3.77 -11.63 14.81
C LEU A 211 2.88 -10.96 13.77
N ILE A 212 3.43 -10.68 12.59
CA ILE A 212 2.69 -10.08 11.48
C ILE A 212 1.60 -11.04 11.00
N TYR A 213 1.90 -12.33 10.87
CA TYR A 213 0.92 -13.34 10.46
C TYR A 213 -0.24 -13.50 11.47
N GLU A 214 0.05 -13.52 12.77
CA GLU A 214 -0.95 -13.60 13.83
C GLU A 214 -1.82 -12.35 13.86
N ALA A 215 -1.21 -11.16 13.76
CA ALA A 215 -1.95 -9.90 13.67
C ALA A 215 -2.86 -9.87 12.43
N GLN A 216 -2.42 -10.42 11.29
CA GLN A 216 -3.23 -10.53 10.08
C GLN A 216 -4.47 -11.43 10.26
N GLN A 217 -4.45 -12.38 11.21
CA GLN A 217 -5.62 -13.21 11.51
C GLN A 217 -6.76 -12.43 12.16
N LEU A 218 -6.53 -11.21 12.66
CA LEU A 218 -7.60 -10.30 13.04
C LEU A 218 -8.52 -10.02 11.86
N ARG A 219 -7.99 -10.01 10.63
CA ARG A 219 -8.72 -9.65 9.40
C ARG A 219 -9.47 -8.33 9.58
N ALA A 220 -8.83 -7.36 10.23
CA ALA A 220 -9.46 -6.10 10.59
C ALA A 220 -9.66 -5.26 9.32
N ASP A 221 -10.87 -4.71 9.15
CA ASP A 221 -11.11 -3.73 8.10
C ASP A 221 -10.48 -2.36 8.44
N VAL A 222 -10.57 -1.40 7.52
CA VAL A 222 -9.93 -0.09 7.69
C VAL A 222 -10.46 0.66 8.91
N LEU A 223 -11.76 0.57 9.20
CA LEU A 223 -12.38 1.25 10.34
C LEU A 223 -12.00 0.56 11.64
N GLU A 224 -12.06 -0.77 11.69
CA GLU A 224 -11.58 -1.57 12.82
C GLU A 224 -10.12 -1.25 13.13
N LEU A 225 -9.24 -1.19 12.12
CA LEU A 225 -7.83 -0.82 12.29
C LEU A 225 -7.65 0.59 12.87
N ASN A 226 -8.46 1.56 12.45
CA ASN A 226 -8.39 2.92 12.99
C ASN A 226 -8.84 2.96 14.46
N PHE A 227 -9.90 2.23 14.83
CA PHE A 227 -10.30 2.12 16.23
C PHE A 227 -9.23 1.43 17.08
N LEU A 228 -8.68 0.30 16.59
CA LEU A 228 -7.60 -0.42 17.27
C LEU A 228 -6.35 0.46 17.43
N GLU A 229 -6.00 1.25 16.41
CA GLU A 229 -4.91 2.22 16.50
C GLU A 229 -5.16 3.27 17.60
N THR A 230 -6.34 3.88 17.64
CA THR A 230 -6.69 4.84 18.70
C THR A 230 -6.63 4.17 20.09
N LEU A 231 -7.02 2.89 20.22
CA LEU A 231 -6.89 2.17 21.49
C LEU A 231 -5.43 1.90 21.89
N ILE A 232 -4.52 1.70 20.93
CA ILE A 232 -3.07 1.57 21.20
C ILE A 232 -2.49 2.90 21.66
N LEU A 233 -2.83 3.99 20.97
CA LEU A 233 -2.29 5.34 21.19
C LEU A 233 -2.84 5.97 22.47
N CYS A 234 -4.13 5.78 22.77
CA CYS A 234 -4.81 6.48 23.85
C CYS A 234 -4.90 5.67 25.16
N ARG A 235 -3.87 4.90 25.47
CA ARG A 235 -3.73 4.18 26.74
C ARG A 235 -3.42 5.14 27.88
N LYS A 236 -4.32 5.23 28.87
CA LYS A 236 -4.20 6.18 30.00
C LYS A 236 -2.96 5.94 30.85
N GLU A 237 -2.45 4.71 30.90
CA GLU A 237 -1.23 4.32 31.61
C GLU A 237 0.05 4.90 31.01
N LEU A 238 -0.02 5.47 29.80
CA LEU A 238 1.10 6.13 29.11
C LEU A 238 1.11 7.65 29.32
N ALA A 239 0.18 8.19 30.11
CA ALA A 239 0.08 9.61 30.37
C ALA A 239 1.23 10.11 31.27
N LEU A 240 1.78 11.28 30.93
CA LEU A 240 2.79 11.98 31.73
C LEU A 240 2.19 12.71 32.94
N SER A 241 0.88 12.95 32.94
CA SER A 241 0.15 13.64 34.01
C SER A 241 -1.24 13.03 34.22
N ALA A 242 -1.85 13.32 35.37
CA ALA A 242 -3.23 12.90 35.66
C ALA A 242 -4.24 13.52 34.69
N GLU A 243 -4.00 14.76 34.24
CA GLU A 243 -4.83 15.43 33.24
C GLU A 243 -4.79 14.70 31.89
N TYR A 244 -3.58 14.36 31.41
CA TYR A 244 -3.44 13.56 30.20
C TYR A 244 -4.07 12.17 30.35
N ALA A 245 -4.00 11.54 31.53
CA ALA A 245 -4.65 10.26 31.77
C ALA A 245 -6.18 10.32 31.58
N ILE A 246 -6.81 11.43 32.00
CA ILE A 246 -8.24 11.68 31.80
C ILE A 246 -8.56 11.88 30.32
N ILE A 247 -7.76 12.68 29.60
CA ILE A 247 -7.94 12.92 28.15
C ILE A 247 -7.80 11.61 27.37
N LEU A 248 -6.72 10.86 27.60
CA LEU A 248 -6.48 9.57 26.96
C LEU A 248 -7.59 8.55 27.29
N GLY A 249 -8.05 8.52 28.54
CA GLY A 249 -9.18 7.70 28.97
C GLY A 249 -10.47 8.05 28.21
N THR A 250 -10.72 9.34 27.98
CA THR A 250 -11.89 9.81 27.23
C THR A 250 -11.82 9.37 25.76
N HIS A 251 -10.65 9.56 25.13
CA HIS A 251 -10.41 9.17 23.74
C HIS A 251 -10.53 7.66 23.51
N SER A 252 -9.94 6.86 24.39
CA SER A 252 -10.04 5.40 24.33
C SER A 252 -11.48 4.90 24.56
N ASN A 253 -12.21 5.48 25.50
CA ASN A 253 -13.63 5.17 25.69
C ASN A 253 -14.47 5.53 24.45
N GLY A 254 -14.20 6.68 23.82
CA GLY A 254 -14.85 7.07 22.56
C GLY A 254 -14.58 6.06 21.44
N ALA A 255 -13.35 5.59 21.31
CA ALA A 255 -12.98 4.55 20.34
C ALA A 255 -13.67 3.21 20.63
N LEU A 256 -13.73 2.77 21.89
CA LEU A 256 -14.46 1.57 22.30
C LEU A 256 -15.94 1.64 21.95
N MET A 257 -16.59 2.77 22.25
CA MET A 257 -18.00 2.98 21.93
C MET A 257 -18.25 2.99 20.42
N SER A 258 -17.35 3.61 19.66
CA SER A 258 -17.47 3.68 18.20
C SER A 258 -17.27 2.31 17.56
N LEU A 259 -16.29 1.54 18.05
CA LEU A 259 -16.05 0.16 17.62
C LEU A 259 -17.23 -0.75 17.97
N ALA A 260 -17.80 -0.62 19.17
CA ALA A 260 -18.97 -1.38 19.59
C ALA A 260 -20.17 -1.08 18.67
N ARG A 261 -20.45 0.21 18.40
CA ARG A 261 -21.53 0.59 17.46
C ARG A 261 -21.29 0.03 16.05
N TYR A 262 -20.06 0.13 15.55
CA TYR A 262 -19.69 -0.35 14.22
C TYR A 262 -19.91 -1.86 14.07
N THR A 263 -19.39 -2.65 15.02
CA THR A 263 -19.51 -4.12 15.00
C THR A 263 -20.94 -4.60 15.24
N LEU A 264 -21.71 -3.91 16.09
CA LEU A 264 -23.14 -4.16 16.28
C LEU A 264 -23.95 -3.89 15.00
N HIS A 265 -23.66 -2.79 14.29
CA HIS A 265 -24.34 -2.46 13.03
C HIS A 265 -24.11 -3.53 11.96
N GLN A 266 -22.95 -4.20 11.96
CA GLN A 266 -22.68 -5.33 11.08
C GLN A 266 -23.32 -6.66 11.53
N SER A 267 -24.16 -6.65 12.57
CA SER A 267 -24.76 -7.85 13.18
C SER A 267 -23.73 -8.90 13.65
N ASN A 268 -22.50 -8.47 13.94
CA ASN A 268 -21.42 -9.36 14.35
C ASN A 268 -21.03 -9.11 15.81
N TYR A 269 -21.88 -9.61 16.71
CA TYR A 269 -21.77 -9.39 18.16
C TYR A 269 -20.47 -9.93 18.76
N LEU A 270 -19.90 -10.98 18.18
CA LEU A 270 -18.64 -11.56 18.66
C LEU A 270 -17.40 -10.81 18.15
N ARG A 271 -17.54 -10.03 17.06
CA ARG A 271 -16.43 -9.31 16.43
C ARG A 271 -15.78 -8.32 17.37
N PHE A 272 -16.58 -7.59 18.14
CA PHE A 272 -16.09 -6.66 19.15
C PHE A 272 -15.10 -7.34 20.11
N GLY A 273 -15.52 -8.46 20.70
CA GLY A 273 -14.68 -9.24 21.61
C GLY A 273 -13.44 -9.82 20.93
N GLN A 274 -13.58 -10.34 19.71
CA GLN A 274 -12.45 -10.88 18.94
C GLN A 274 -11.37 -9.84 18.66
N LEU A 275 -11.78 -8.62 18.26
CA LEU A 275 -10.87 -7.52 18.00
C LEU A 275 -10.15 -7.08 19.27
N LEU A 276 -10.86 -6.94 20.40
CA LEU A 276 -10.24 -6.56 21.68
C LEU A 276 -9.31 -7.63 22.23
N LEU A 277 -9.67 -8.91 22.13
CA LEU A 277 -8.81 -10.02 22.55
C LEU A 277 -7.56 -10.13 21.66
N GLY A 278 -7.71 -9.97 20.35
CA GLY A 278 -6.56 -9.97 19.44
C GLY A 278 -5.66 -8.74 19.63
N LEU A 279 -6.24 -7.56 19.90
CA LEU A 279 -5.47 -6.38 20.29
C LEU A 279 -4.68 -6.63 21.58
N ARG A 280 -5.33 -7.19 22.59
CA ARG A 280 -4.67 -7.54 23.86
C ARG A 280 -3.51 -8.51 23.65
N GLN A 281 -3.67 -9.52 22.79
CA GLN A 281 -2.60 -10.45 22.44
C GLN A 281 -1.45 -9.75 21.71
N LEU A 282 -1.73 -8.74 20.89
CA LEU A 282 -0.71 -7.90 20.27
C LEU A 282 0.04 -7.09 21.34
N CYS A 283 -0.67 -6.32 22.18
CA CYS A 283 -0.07 -5.44 23.19
C CYS A 283 0.69 -6.20 24.31
N LEU A 284 0.37 -7.46 24.56
CA LEU A 284 1.06 -8.29 25.57
C LEU A 284 2.46 -8.71 25.18
N ARG A 285 2.75 -8.74 23.88
CA ARG A 285 4.02 -9.26 23.40
C ARG A 285 5.08 -8.18 23.57
N ARG A 286 6.12 -8.49 24.34
CA ARG A 286 7.32 -7.66 24.37
C ARG A 286 8.05 -7.82 23.03
N PHE A 287 7.84 -6.87 22.14
CA PHE A 287 8.51 -6.76 20.84
C PHE A 287 9.98 -6.32 20.94
N ASP A 288 10.47 -6.14 22.18
CA ASP A 288 11.68 -5.42 22.53
C ASP A 288 13.01 -6.10 22.18
N CYS A 289 13.04 -7.37 21.77
CA CYS A 289 14.32 -8.00 21.37
C CYS A 289 14.60 -7.86 19.86
N ALA A 290 13.66 -8.27 19.01
CA ALA A 290 13.86 -8.29 17.57
C ALA A 290 13.68 -6.92 16.90
N LEU A 291 12.53 -6.27 17.11
CA LEU A 291 12.22 -4.99 16.47
C LEU A 291 13.02 -3.85 17.10
N SER A 292 13.19 -3.86 18.43
CA SER A 292 14.00 -2.85 19.12
C SER A 292 15.47 -2.91 18.68
N CYS A 293 16.08 -4.08 18.46
CA CYS A 293 17.43 -4.14 17.88
C CYS A 293 17.51 -3.61 16.44
N MET A 294 16.45 -3.76 15.64
CA MET A 294 16.42 -3.31 14.25
C MET A 294 16.10 -1.83 14.09
N PHE A 295 15.16 -1.29 14.86
CA PHE A 295 14.56 0.00 14.60
C PHE A 295 14.62 0.98 15.77
N ARG A 296 15.06 0.63 16.98
CA ARG A 296 15.00 1.54 18.14
C ARG A 296 15.78 2.85 17.93
N THR A 297 16.96 2.77 17.30
CA THR A 297 17.74 3.97 16.92
C THR A 297 17.02 4.77 15.85
N VAL A 298 16.55 4.10 14.80
CA VAL A 298 15.78 4.69 13.70
C VAL A 298 14.53 5.40 14.21
N VAL A 299 13.75 4.79 15.11
CA VAL A 299 12.53 5.37 15.69
C VAL A 299 12.85 6.62 16.50
N ARG A 300 13.92 6.61 17.30
CA ARG A 300 14.34 7.80 18.05
C ARG A 300 14.68 8.95 17.11
N ASP A 301 15.35 8.68 16.01
CA ASP A 301 15.74 9.71 15.02
C ASP A 301 14.53 10.16 14.19
N ILE A 302 13.62 9.24 13.86
CA ILE A 302 12.35 9.55 13.20
C ILE A 302 11.54 10.49 14.09
N LEU A 303 11.28 10.14 15.36
CA LEU A 303 10.44 10.97 16.23
C LEU A 303 11.01 12.38 16.44
N LYS A 304 12.34 12.54 16.42
CA LYS A 304 12.98 13.87 16.44
C LYS A 304 12.78 14.70 15.16
N THR A 305 12.43 14.06 14.05
CA THR A 305 12.31 14.67 12.71
C THR A 305 10.86 14.77 12.21
N LEU A 306 9.88 14.22 12.96
CA LEU A 306 8.44 14.29 12.68
C LEU A 306 7.77 15.50 13.34
#